data_AF-A0A4Y8VAD7-F1
#
_entry.id   AF-A0A4Y8VAD7-F1
#
_cell.length_a   1.000
_cell.length_b   1.000
_cell.length_c   1.000
_cell.angle_alpha   90.00
_cell.angle_beta   90.00
_cell.angle_gamma   90.00
#
_symmetry.space_group_name_H-M   'P 1'
#
loop_
_entity.id
_entity.type
_entity.pdbx_description
1 polymer ?
#
loop_
_entity_poly.entity_id
_entity_poly.type
_entity_poly.pdbx_seq_one_letter_code
_entity_poly.pdbx_strand_id
1 'polypeptide(L)'
;MKCFSIVYQHDSMLCGVACLKMICKYFGREYSSDSLSKLCFATTEGVSMLGINETAKTLGIETVCAKATPKELCDGITAEIQYEDRS
;
A
#
# COMPACT_ATOMS: atom_id res chain seq x y z
N MET A 1 -17.64 -11.38 -9.62
CA MET A 1 -17.03 -10.20 -8.98
C MET A 1 -15.65 -10.59 -8.47
N LYS A 2 -14.60 -9.82 -8.77
CA LYS A 2 -13.33 -9.98 -8.05
C LYS A 2 -13.54 -9.38 -6.66
N CYS A 3 -13.21 -10.11 -5.60
CA CYS A 3 -13.21 -9.57 -4.24
C CYS A 3 -11.77 -9.36 -3.79
N PHE A 4 -11.55 -8.46 -2.84
CA PHE A 4 -10.28 -8.39 -2.15
C PHE A 4 -10.15 -9.63 -1.28
N SER A 5 -9.31 -10.56 -1.71
CA SER A 5 -9.00 -11.76 -0.92
C SER A 5 -8.26 -11.34 0.34
N ILE A 6 -8.65 -11.90 1.49
CA ILE A 6 -7.93 -11.67 2.74
C ILE A 6 -6.58 -12.40 2.67
N VAL A 7 -5.51 -11.67 2.95
CA VAL A 7 -4.17 -12.20 3.17
C VAL A 7 -3.80 -11.94 4.62
N TYR A 8 -3.56 -13.01 5.38
CA TYR A 8 -3.10 -12.90 6.75
C TYR A 8 -1.60 -12.58 6.77
N GLN A 9 -1.20 -11.58 7.55
CA GLN A 9 0.21 -11.30 7.78
C GLN A 9 0.81 -12.42 8.64
N HIS A 10 1.93 -12.99 8.19
CA HIS A 10 2.63 -14.05 8.93
C HIS A 10 3.55 -13.50 10.02
N ASP A 11 3.87 -12.21 9.94
CA ASP A 11 4.75 -11.49 10.84
C ASP A 11 4.07 -10.16 11.21
N SER A 12 4.26 -9.71 12.46
CA SER A 12 3.62 -8.50 12.99
C SER A 12 4.02 -7.23 12.23
N MET A 13 5.20 -7.22 11.60
CA MET A 13 5.79 -6.09 10.87
C MET A 13 5.43 -6.09 9.37
N LEU A 14 4.72 -7.11 8.87
CA LEU A 14 4.39 -7.27 7.44
C LEU A 14 2.95 -6.84 7.08
N CYS A 15 2.32 -6.00 7.90
CA CYS A 15 0.96 -5.51 7.63
C CYS A 15 0.84 -4.79 6.28
N GLY A 16 1.79 -3.90 5.95
CA GLY A 16 1.83 -3.20 4.67
C GLY A 16 2.00 -4.13 3.47
N VAL A 17 2.85 -5.16 3.61
CA VAL A 17 3.08 -6.18 2.58
C VAL A 17 1.83 -7.01 2.33
N ALA A 18 1.14 -7.42 3.39
CA ALA A 18 -0.11 -8.17 3.29
C ALA A 18 -1.18 -7.33 2.56
N CYS A 19 -1.34 -6.06 2.93
CA CYS A 19 -2.25 -5.12 2.25
C CYS A 19 -1.93 -4.99 0.75
N LEU A 20 -0.66 -4.78 0.40
CA LEU A 20 -0.25 -4.65 -1.00
C LEU A 20 -0.50 -5.95 -1.78
N LYS A 21 -0.30 -7.12 -1.16
CA LYS A 21 -0.59 -8.42 -1.77
C LYS A 21 -2.09 -8.60 -2.05
N MET A 22 -2.97 -8.17 -1.14
CA MET A 22 -4.43 -8.20 -1.36
C MET A 22 -4.83 -7.35 -2.56
N ILE A 23 -4.23 -6.15 -2.69
CA ILE A 23 -4.47 -5.23 -3.82
C ILE A 23 -3.96 -5.85 -5.13
N CYS A 24 -2.72 -6.36 -5.16
CA CYS A 24 -2.17 -7.01 -6.35
C CYS A 24 -3.05 -8.18 -6.82
N LYS A 25 -3.47 -9.04 -5.88
CA LYS A 25 -4.31 -10.19 -6.17
C LYS A 25 -5.68 -9.80 -6.72
N TYR A 26 -6.29 -8.73 -6.20
CA TYR A 26 -7.52 -8.17 -6.75
C TYR A 26 -7.36 -7.77 -8.23
N PHE A 27 -6.22 -7.18 -8.60
CA PHE A 27 -5.90 -6.86 -9.99
C PHE A 27 -5.42 -8.05 -10.83
N GLY A 28 -5.42 -9.28 -10.28
CA GLY A 28 -5.01 -10.50 -10.97
C GLY A 28 -3.51 -10.70 -11.06
N ARG A 29 -2.73 -10.05 -10.17
CA ARG A 29 -1.27 -10.21 -10.07
C ARG A 29 -0.94 -10.97 -8.79
N GLU A 30 -0.31 -12.13 -8.93
CA GLU A 30 0.10 -12.98 -7.80
C GLU A 30 1.59 -12.76 -7.50
N TYR A 31 1.89 -12.39 -6.26
CA TYR A 31 3.26 -12.24 -5.75
C TYR A 31 3.39 -12.96 -4.40
N SER A 32 4.55 -13.55 -4.14
CA SER A 32 4.84 -14.11 -2.82
C SER A 32 5.01 -12.99 -1.78
N SER A 33 4.74 -13.31 -0.50
CA SER A 33 4.94 -12.34 0.58
C SER A 33 6.43 -11.98 0.72
N ASP A 34 7.34 -12.92 0.50
CA ASP A 34 8.79 -12.68 0.51
C ASP A 34 9.25 -11.73 -0.61
N SER A 35 8.74 -11.91 -1.83
CA SER A 35 9.08 -11.04 -2.96
C SER A 35 8.61 -9.61 -2.71
N LEU A 36 7.37 -9.44 -2.23
CA LEU A 36 6.84 -8.11 -1.90
C LEU A 36 7.59 -7.50 -0.71
N SER A 37 7.91 -8.28 0.32
CA SER A 37 8.69 -7.82 1.48
C SER A 37 10.05 -7.27 1.07
N LYS A 38 10.75 -7.94 0.15
CA LYS A 38 12.03 -7.47 -0.41
C LYS A 38 11.87 -6.19 -1.24
N LEU A 39 10.86 -6.12 -2.11
CA LEU A 39 10.60 -4.94 -2.92
C LEU A 39 10.23 -3.72 -2.06
N CYS A 40 9.47 -3.95 -0.99
CA CYS A 40 9.07 -2.94 -0.02
C CYS A 40 10.20 -2.51 0.93
N PHE A 41 11.36 -3.18 0.89
CA PHE A 41 12.45 -2.99 1.85
C PHE A 41 11.97 -3.14 3.31
N ALA A 42 11.21 -4.20 3.58
CA ALA A 42 10.71 -4.45 4.93
C ALA A 42 11.85 -4.59 5.95
N THR A 43 11.64 -3.99 7.12
CA THR A 43 12.58 -3.99 8.24
C THR A 43 11.94 -4.63 9.46
N THR A 44 12.70 -4.74 10.55
CA THR A 44 12.18 -5.14 11.86
C THR A 44 11.20 -4.13 12.45
N GLU A 45 11.13 -2.91 11.91
CA GLU A 45 10.16 -1.86 12.28
C GLU A 45 8.97 -1.81 11.30
N GLY A 46 8.91 -2.75 10.35
CA GLY A 46 7.90 -2.81 9.30
C GLY A 46 8.30 -2.12 8.01
N VAL A 47 7.30 -1.61 7.30
CA VAL A 47 7.42 -1.03 5.97
C VAL A 47 6.96 0.42 6.00
N SER A 48 7.75 1.32 5.43
CA SER A 48 7.38 2.73 5.29
C SER A 48 6.34 2.95 4.19
N MET A 49 5.55 4.02 4.31
CA MET A 49 4.62 4.43 3.24
C MET A 49 5.33 4.68 1.91
N LEU A 50 6.55 5.23 1.94
CA LEU A 50 7.38 5.41 0.74
C LEU A 50 7.73 4.06 0.09
N GLY A 51 8.14 3.07 0.89
CA GLY A 51 8.47 1.72 0.39
C GLY A 51 7.27 1.03 -0.27
N ILE A 52 6.08 1.17 0.32
CA ILE A 52 4.83 0.66 -0.27
C ILE A 52 4.52 1.37 -1.59
N ASN A 53 4.60 2.70 -1.62
CA ASN A 53 4.30 3.52 -2.79
C ASN A 53 5.21 3.22 -3.98
N GLU A 54 6.53 3.17 -3.75
CA GLU A 54 7.49 2.87 -4.81
C GLU A 54 7.39 1.42 -5.28
N THR A 55 7.08 0.49 -4.38
CA THR A 55 6.77 -0.89 -4.78
C THR A 55 5.53 -0.93 -5.65
N ALA A 56 4.42 -0.31 -5.25
CA ALA A 56 3.18 -0.29 -6.01
C ALA A 56 3.38 0.27 -7.42
N LYS A 57 4.09 1.40 -7.55
CA LYS A 57 4.48 1.99 -8.83
C LYS A 57 5.34 1.05 -9.67
N THR A 58 6.33 0.41 -9.07
CA THR A 58 7.18 -0.60 -9.73
C THR A 58 6.36 -1.78 -10.26
N LEU A 59 5.29 -2.15 -9.55
CA LEU A 59 4.35 -3.19 -9.96
C LEU A 59 3.30 -2.70 -10.98
N GLY A 60 3.38 -1.44 -11.42
CA GLY A 60 2.48 -0.82 -12.39
C GLY A 60 1.12 -0.42 -11.82
N ILE A 61 1.07 -0.13 -10.51
CA ILE A 61 -0.09 0.42 -9.82
C ILE A 61 0.19 1.89 -9.54
N GLU A 62 -0.67 2.77 -10.07
CA GLU A 62 -0.58 4.20 -9.76
C GLU A 62 -1.09 4.45 -8.35
N THR A 63 -0.30 5.16 -7.55
CA THR A 63 -0.59 5.42 -6.13
C THR A 63 -0.25 6.84 -5.74
N VAL A 64 -0.97 7.32 -4.73
CA VAL A 64 -0.75 8.61 -4.07
C VAL A 64 -0.62 8.37 -2.57
N CYS A 65 0.43 8.93 -1.98
CA CYS A 65 0.53 9.09 -0.52
C CYS A 65 -0.11 10.41 -0.12
N ALA A 66 -0.94 10.39 0.91
CA ALA A 66 -1.61 11.58 1.42
C ALA A 66 -1.61 11.56 2.94
N LYS A 67 -1.51 12.75 3.53
CA LYS A 67 -1.87 12.98 4.93
C LYS A 67 -3.34 13.39 4.92
N ALA A 68 -4.19 12.62 5.61
CA ALA A 68 -5.62 12.85 5.59
C ALA A 68 -6.22 12.73 7.00
N THR A 69 -7.21 13.57 7.29
CA THR A 69 -8.11 13.38 8.44
C THR A 69 -9.15 12.30 8.14
N PRO A 70 -9.78 11.69 9.15
CA PRO A 70 -10.88 10.74 8.91
C PRO A 70 -12.02 11.34 8.08
N LYS A 71 -12.28 12.65 8.22
CA LYS A 71 -13.31 13.35 7.45
C LYS A 71 -12.95 13.42 5.97
N GLU A 72 -11.73 13.86 5.65
CA GLU A 72 -11.22 13.89 4.27
C GLU A 72 -11.24 12.51 3.62
N LEU A 73 -10.94 11.45 4.39
CA LEU A 73 -11.01 10.09 3.88
C LEU A 73 -12.45 9.64 3.56
N CYS A 74 -13.43 10.04 4.37
CA CYS A 74 -14.85 9.76 4.14
C CYS A 74 -15.41 10.53 2.95
N ASP A 75 -15.03 11.80 2.80
CA ASP A 75 -15.51 12.69 1.74
C ASP A 75 -14.88 12.33 0.37
N GLY A 76 -13.82 11.51 0.39
CA GLY A 76 -13.08 11.06 -0.78
C GLY A 76 -11.83 11.90 -1.01
N ILE A 77 -10.72 11.24 -1.34
CA ILE A 77 -9.44 11.93 -1.59
C ILE A 77 -9.57 12.71 -2.90
N THR A 78 -9.77 14.03 -2.81
CA THR A 78 -9.62 14.95 -3.93
C THR A 78 -8.13 15.27 -4.13
N ALA A 79 -7.74 15.61 -5.36
CA ALA A 79 -6.35 15.97 -5.70
C ALA A 79 -5.79 17.16 -4.88
N GLU A 80 -6.64 17.89 -4.15
CA GLU A 80 -6.29 19.03 -3.31
C GLU A 80 -5.48 18.62 -2.06
N ILE A 81 -5.64 17.38 -1.56
CA ILE A 81 -4.92 16.89 -0.37
C ILE A 81 -3.40 16.77 -0.62
N GLN A 82 -2.96 16.81 -1.88
CA GLN A 82 -1.52 16.77 -2.22
C GLN A 82 -0.79 18.11 -2.04
N TYR A 83 -1.50 19.24 -1.94
CA TYR A 83 -0.87 20.57 -2.06
C TYR A 83 -0.48 21.24 -0.73
N GLU A 84 -0.94 20.74 0.41
CA GLU A 84 -0.76 21.43 1.71
C GLU A 84 0.55 21.15 2.45
N ASP A 85 1.38 20.19 1.99
CA ASP A 85 2.63 19.78 2.68
C ASP A 85 3.91 20.28 1.98
N ARG A 86 3.82 21.34 1.16
CA ARG A 86 4.98 21.95 0.45
C ARG A 86 5.36 23.35 0.95
N SER A 87 4.92 23.75 2.14
CA SER A 87 5.28 25.03 2.79
C SER A 87 6.31 24.86 3.90
#